data_AF-A0A2V8QW34-F1
#
_entry.id   AF-A0A2V8QW34-F1
#
_cell.length_a   1.000
_cell.length_b   1.000
_cell.length_c   1.000
_cell.angle_alpha   90.00
_cell.angle_beta   90.00
_cell.angle_gamma   90.00
#
_symmetry.space_group_name_H-M   'P 1'
#
loop_
_entity.id
_entity.type
_entity.pdbx_description
1 polymer ?
#
loop_
_entity_poly.entity_id
_entity_poly.type
_entity_poly.pdbx_seq_one_letter_code
_entity_poly.pdbx_strand_id
1 'polypeptide(L)'
;TVEAIPLIVASIISKKGAAGLDAMVIDVKTGSGAFMREQDRARELARALVKTGNSLGVRSEALITDMNQPLGRAVGNAVEVRECIQLLRGEFDEGARPVLDLSIELAARMVVLSHLEASIEKARAQIQQVHASGAALECFRKNVGAQGGDPRVC
;
A
#
# COMPACT_ATOMS: atom_id res chain seq x y z
N THR A 1 20.14 -12.33 -13.45
CA THR A 1 19.40 -11.63 -14.53
C THR A 1 18.25 -10.77 -14.00
N VAL A 2 18.32 -10.23 -12.78
CA VAL A 2 17.13 -9.72 -12.06
C VAL A 2 16.79 -8.24 -12.39
N GLU A 3 17.71 -7.44 -12.93
CA GLU A 3 17.54 -5.97 -13.03
C GLU A 3 17.06 -5.45 -14.39
N ALA A 4 15.95 -5.99 -14.91
CA ALA A 4 15.31 -5.43 -16.11
C ALA A 4 13.91 -4.89 -15.78
N ILE A 5 13.72 -3.57 -15.89
CA ILE A 5 12.43 -2.90 -15.71
C ILE A 5 11.30 -3.59 -16.51
N PRO A 6 11.49 -3.98 -17.79
CA PRO A 6 10.45 -4.69 -18.53
C PRO A 6 9.98 -5.99 -17.88
N LEU A 7 10.90 -6.77 -17.29
CA LEU A 7 10.58 -8.03 -16.61
C LEU A 7 9.84 -7.78 -15.29
N ILE A 8 10.22 -6.73 -14.56
CA ILE A 8 9.55 -6.32 -13.31
C ILE A 8 8.12 -5.89 -13.60
N VAL A 9 7.94 -5.03 -14.63
CA VAL A 9 6.62 -4.57 -15.07
C VAL A 9 5.77 -5.75 -15.50
N ALA A 10 6.28 -6.62 -16.37
CA ALA A 10 5.54 -7.81 -16.81
C ALA A 10 5.14 -8.71 -15.64
N SER A 11 6.06 -8.95 -14.68
CA SER A 11 5.78 -9.76 -13.49
C SER A 11 4.69 -9.14 -12.61
N ILE A 12 4.78 -7.86 -12.27
CA ILE A 12 3.82 -7.20 -11.40
C ILE A 12 2.45 -7.09 -12.09
N ILE A 13 2.42 -6.58 -13.32
CA ILE A 13 1.18 -6.26 -14.03
C ILE A 13 0.44 -7.54 -14.46
N SER A 14 1.12 -8.60 -14.89
CA SER A 14 0.44 -9.84 -15.29
C SER A 14 -0.45 -10.40 -14.18
N LYS A 15 0.05 -10.41 -12.94
CA LYS A 15 -0.72 -10.87 -11.77
C LYS A 15 -1.86 -9.92 -11.41
N LYS A 16 -1.62 -8.61 -11.44
CA LYS A 16 -2.62 -7.61 -11.04
C LYS A 16 -3.70 -7.40 -12.10
N GLY A 17 -3.34 -7.40 -13.38
CA GLY A 17 -4.27 -7.33 -14.50
C GLY A 17 -5.17 -8.57 -14.58
N ALA A 18 -4.65 -9.75 -14.26
CA ALA A 18 -5.46 -10.98 -14.22
C ALA A 18 -6.51 -10.99 -13.09
N ALA A 19 -6.40 -10.10 -12.09
CA ALA A 19 -7.34 -10.03 -10.97
C ALA A 19 -8.62 -9.22 -11.28
N GLY A 20 -8.75 -8.65 -12.49
CA GLY A 20 -9.97 -7.92 -12.90
C GLY A 20 -10.19 -6.60 -12.14
N LEU A 21 -9.10 -5.87 -11.86
CA LEU A 21 -9.15 -4.60 -11.11
C LEU A 21 -9.66 -3.45 -11.98
N ASP A 22 -10.52 -2.60 -11.42
CA ASP A 22 -10.90 -1.32 -12.06
C ASP A 22 -9.81 -0.25 -11.89
N ALA A 23 -9.13 -0.27 -10.73
CA ALA A 23 -8.14 0.71 -10.34
C ALA A 23 -7.04 0.08 -9.47
N MET A 24 -5.82 0.62 -9.54
CA MET A 24 -4.72 0.24 -8.65
C MET A 24 -3.77 1.41 -8.35
N VAL A 25 -3.29 1.44 -7.11
CA VAL A 25 -2.22 2.33 -6.66
C VAL A 25 -0.99 1.46 -6.36
N ILE A 26 0.16 1.84 -6.88
CA ILE A 26 1.40 1.07 -6.78
C ILE A 26 2.43 1.82 -5.94
N ASP A 27 2.94 1.15 -4.92
CA ASP A 27 4.02 1.67 -4.08
C ASP A 27 5.39 1.23 -4.64
N VAL A 28 6.10 2.18 -5.27
CA VAL A 28 7.44 1.98 -5.84
C VAL A 28 8.49 2.46 -4.85
N LYS A 29 9.19 1.51 -4.24
CA LYS A 29 10.22 1.79 -3.24
C LYS A 29 11.49 2.35 -3.88
N THR A 30 12.11 3.33 -3.23
CA THR A 30 13.45 3.86 -3.58
C THR A 30 14.33 3.98 -2.34
N GLY A 31 15.64 3.77 -2.49
CA GLY A 31 16.61 3.87 -1.39
C GLY A 31 17.40 2.58 -1.15
N SER A 32 18.20 2.58 -0.07
CA SER A 32 19.18 1.51 0.23
C SER A 32 18.56 0.10 0.36
N GLY A 33 17.33 0.00 0.87
CA GLY A 33 16.56 -1.23 1.01
C GLY A 33 15.63 -1.53 -0.17
N ALA A 34 15.58 -0.67 -1.19
CA ALA A 34 14.73 -0.86 -2.35
C ALA A 34 15.45 -1.63 -3.47
N PHE A 35 14.64 -2.26 -4.33
CA PHE A 35 15.12 -2.81 -5.60
C PHE A 35 15.65 -1.72 -6.54
N MET A 36 15.01 -0.55 -6.55
CA MET A 36 15.43 0.64 -7.30
C MET A 36 16.13 1.60 -6.33
N ARG A 37 17.45 1.57 -6.24
CA ARG A 37 18.18 2.46 -5.31
C ARG A 37 18.13 3.92 -5.74
N GLU A 38 18.34 4.16 -7.03
CA GLU A 38 18.35 5.49 -7.63
C GLU A 38 16.94 5.99 -7.92
N GLN A 39 16.68 7.24 -7.55
CA GLN A 39 15.36 7.85 -7.68
C GLN A 39 14.90 7.91 -9.15
N ASP A 40 15.81 8.12 -10.10
CA ASP A 40 15.47 8.18 -11.52
C ASP A 40 15.05 6.82 -12.08
N ARG A 41 15.68 5.74 -11.61
CA ARG A 41 15.28 4.37 -11.95
C ARG A 41 13.94 4.00 -11.34
N ALA A 42 13.66 4.43 -10.11
CA ALA A 42 12.34 4.30 -9.50
C ALA A 42 11.26 5.05 -10.30
N ARG A 43 11.56 6.27 -10.78
CA ARG A 43 10.67 7.04 -11.67
C ARG A 43 10.42 6.35 -13.00
N GLU A 44 11.45 5.76 -13.60
CA GLU A 44 11.33 4.97 -14.83
C GLU A 44 10.41 3.77 -14.63
N LEU A 45 10.62 3.01 -13.56
CA LEU A 45 9.78 1.87 -13.20
C LEU A 45 8.32 2.29 -12.94
N ALA A 46 8.10 3.35 -12.15
CA ALA A 46 6.77 3.87 -11.85
C ALA A 46 6.01 4.27 -13.12
N ARG A 47 6.65 5.01 -14.03
CA ARG A 47 6.05 5.39 -15.32
C ARG A 47 5.71 4.17 -16.18
N ALA A 48 6.59 3.17 -16.23
CA ALA A 48 6.35 1.96 -17.00
C ALA A 48 5.16 1.15 -16.44
N LEU A 49 5.09 0.98 -15.10
CA LEU A 49 3.99 0.31 -14.43
C LEU A 49 2.64 1.00 -14.69
N VAL A 50 2.57 2.32 -14.52
CA VAL A 50 1.35 3.11 -14.76
C VAL A 50 0.93 3.04 -16.23
N LYS A 51 1.88 3.21 -17.17
CA LYS A 51 1.59 3.13 -18.60
C LYS A 51 1.02 1.78 -19.00
N THR A 52 1.64 0.69 -18.54
CA THR A 52 1.19 -0.66 -18.88
C THR A 52 -0.15 -0.99 -18.21
N GLY A 53 -0.35 -0.62 -16.94
CA GLY A 53 -1.63 -0.81 -16.26
C GLY A 53 -2.80 -0.11 -16.96
N ASN A 54 -2.62 1.17 -17.32
CA ASN A 54 -3.63 1.93 -18.07
C ASN A 54 -3.89 1.34 -19.47
N SER A 55 -2.87 0.79 -20.12
CA SER A 55 -3.02 0.13 -21.43
C SER A 55 -3.83 -1.18 -21.36
N LEU A 56 -3.96 -1.77 -20.16
CA LEU A 56 -4.83 -2.93 -19.89
C LEU A 56 -6.21 -2.52 -19.37
N GLY A 57 -6.54 -1.23 -19.36
CA GLY A 57 -7.83 -0.71 -18.89
C GLY A 57 -7.93 -0.55 -17.37
N VAL A 58 -6.86 -0.78 -16.62
CA VAL A 58 -6.83 -0.59 -15.16
C VAL A 58 -6.35 0.83 -14.85
N ARG A 59 -7.20 1.66 -14.22
CA ARG A 59 -6.80 3.02 -13.81
C ARG A 59 -5.65 2.92 -12.82
N SER A 60 -4.49 3.44 -13.20
CA SER A 60 -3.25 3.17 -12.48
C SER A 60 -2.57 4.44 -12.01
N GLU A 61 -2.12 4.43 -10.76
CA GLU A 61 -1.30 5.47 -10.15
C GLU A 61 -0.10 4.84 -9.42
N ALA A 62 1.01 5.55 -9.31
CA ALA A 62 2.19 5.08 -8.58
C ALA A 62 2.79 6.17 -7.69
N LEU A 63 3.23 5.77 -6.51
CA LEU A 63 3.92 6.60 -5.53
C LEU A 63 5.35 6.10 -5.40
N ILE A 64 6.30 7.03 -5.34
CA ILE A 64 7.68 6.69 -5.04
C ILE A 64 7.91 6.97 -3.56
N THR A 65 8.20 5.94 -2.77
CA THR A 65 8.28 6.05 -1.31
C THR A 65 9.62 5.58 -0.78
N ASP A 66 10.03 6.15 0.36
CA ASP A 66 11.32 5.89 0.96
C ASP A 66 11.45 4.44 1.45
N MET A 67 12.65 3.90 1.28
CA MET A 67 13.11 2.63 1.82
C MET A 67 14.59 2.72 2.17
N ASN A 68 15.06 3.89 2.65
CA ASN A 68 16.42 4.02 3.18
C ASN A 68 16.54 3.46 4.61
N GLN A 69 15.41 3.22 5.26
CA GLN A 69 15.24 2.61 6.56
C GLN A 69 13.95 1.77 6.57
N PRO A 70 13.76 0.85 7.54
CA PRO A 70 12.47 0.24 7.79
C PRO A 70 11.38 1.30 7.96
N LEU A 71 10.19 1.05 7.39
CA LEU A 71 9.08 2.01 7.42
C LEU A 71 8.47 2.15 8.82
N GLY A 72 8.41 1.05 9.57
CA GLY A 72 7.97 0.99 10.96
C GLY A 72 9.09 0.52 11.89
N ARG A 73 8.73 0.11 13.11
CA ARG A 73 9.68 -0.41 14.10
C ARG A 73 9.89 -1.90 13.98
N ALA A 74 8.91 -2.63 13.46
CA ALA A 74 8.96 -4.07 13.34
C ALA A 74 9.54 -4.48 11.97
N VAL A 75 10.43 -5.47 12.00
CA VAL A 75 10.89 -6.18 10.80
C VAL A 75 10.85 -7.68 11.12
N GLY A 76 10.00 -8.43 10.43
CA GLY A 76 9.78 -9.85 10.68
C GLY A 76 8.35 -10.29 10.34
N ASN A 77 7.89 -11.39 10.92
CA ASN A 77 6.56 -11.93 10.60
C ASN A 77 5.52 -11.51 11.65
N ALA A 78 5.47 -12.20 12.78
CA ALA A 78 4.48 -11.94 13.84
C ALA A 78 4.63 -10.55 14.49
N VAL A 79 5.84 -10.00 14.51
CA VAL A 79 6.12 -8.66 15.05
C VAL A 79 5.53 -7.55 14.18
N GLU A 80 5.50 -7.72 12.85
CA GLU A 80 4.86 -6.78 11.93
C GLU A 80 3.34 -6.88 12.00
N VAL A 81 2.79 -8.09 12.16
CA VAL A 81 1.35 -8.28 12.40
C VAL A 81 0.91 -7.60 13.70
N ARG A 82 1.72 -7.73 14.77
CA ARG A 82 1.47 -7.04 16.04
C ARG A 82 1.50 -5.53 15.87
N GLU A 83 2.50 -4.99 15.17
CA GLU A 83 2.57 -3.55 14.89
C GLU A 83 1.37 -3.07 14.05
N CYS A 84 0.92 -3.85 13.07
CA CYS A 84 -0.28 -3.55 12.28
C CYS A 84 -1.54 -3.46 13.16
N ILE A 85 -1.75 -4.42 14.06
CA ILE A 85 -2.90 -4.40 14.99
C ILE A 85 -2.81 -3.22 15.95
N GLN A 86 -1.63 -2.93 16.48
CA GLN A 86 -1.38 -1.75 17.32
C GLN A 86 -1.69 -0.44 16.58
N LEU A 87 -1.26 -0.31 15.32
CA LEU A 87 -1.58 0.82 14.46
C LEU A 87 -3.10 0.95 14.27
N LEU A 88 -3.80 -0.14 13.97
CA LEU A 88 -5.26 -0.15 13.78
C LEU A 88 -6.04 0.16 15.06
N ARG A 89 -5.50 -0.12 16.24
CA ARG A 89 -6.07 0.25 17.55
C ARG A 89 -5.78 1.69 17.95
N GLY A 90 -4.85 2.36 17.28
CA GLY A 90 -4.34 3.67 17.72
C GLY A 90 -3.31 3.59 18.86
N GLU A 91 -2.71 2.41 19.09
CA GLU A 91 -1.80 2.10 20.20
C GLU A 91 -0.34 2.04 19.71
N PHE A 92 0.19 3.12 19.15
CA PHE A 92 1.51 3.14 18.52
C PHE A 92 2.33 4.39 18.90
N ASP A 93 3.66 4.29 18.78
CA ASP A 93 4.56 5.42 18.95
C ASP A 93 4.95 6.08 17.61
N GLU A 94 5.57 7.25 17.66
CA GLU A 94 5.97 8.03 16.47
C GLU A 94 6.87 7.27 15.49
N GLY A 95 7.61 6.25 15.95
CA GLY A 95 8.43 5.41 15.07
C GLY A 95 7.63 4.48 14.15
N ALA A 96 6.39 4.14 14.52
CA ALA A 96 5.48 3.34 13.68
C ALA A 96 4.53 4.21 12.84
N ARG A 97 4.45 5.52 13.15
CA ARG A 97 3.58 6.48 12.47
C ARG A 97 3.74 6.52 10.93
N PRO A 98 4.95 6.39 10.35
CA PRO A 98 5.09 6.41 8.89
C PRO A 98 4.36 5.26 8.18
N VAL A 99 4.17 4.12 8.85
CA VAL A 99 3.37 3.00 8.32
C VAL A 99 1.90 3.41 8.19
N LEU A 100 1.34 4.07 9.21
CA LEU A 100 -0.03 4.56 9.18
C LEU A 100 -0.20 5.66 8.14
N ASP A 101 0.69 6.65 8.09
CA ASP A 101 0.59 7.77 7.16
C ASP A 101 0.67 7.31 5.71
N LEU A 102 1.59 6.39 5.38
CA LEU A 102 1.65 5.82 4.04
C LEU A 102 0.41 4.98 3.71
N SER A 103 -0.10 4.21 4.67
CA SER A 103 -1.33 3.42 4.49
C SER A 103 -2.54 4.31 4.20
N ILE A 104 -2.68 5.43 4.91
CA ILE A 104 -3.73 6.43 4.68
C ILE A 104 -3.59 7.04 3.29
N GLU A 105 -2.37 7.41 2.88
CA GLU A 105 -2.12 8.03 1.58
C GLU A 105 -2.46 7.08 0.42
N LEU A 106 -2.02 5.82 0.50
CA LEU A 106 -2.30 4.81 -0.51
C LEU A 106 -3.81 4.52 -0.59
N ALA A 107 -4.47 4.35 0.56
CA ALA A 107 -5.91 4.11 0.62
C ALA A 107 -6.73 5.30 0.08
N ALA A 108 -6.36 6.53 0.44
CA ALA A 108 -7.03 7.72 -0.06
C ALA A 108 -6.92 7.85 -1.58
N ARG A 109 -5.76 7.54 -2.16
CA ARG A 109 -5.60 7.51 -3.63
C ARG A 109 -6.43 6.39 -4.27
N MET A 110 -6.53 5.22 -3.63
CA MET A 110 -7.43 4.17 -4.12
C MET A 110 -8.88 4.63 -4.15
N VAL A 111 -9.36 5.34 -3.12
CA VAL A 111 -10.72 5.91 -3.07
C VAL A 111 -10.94 6.89 -4.23
N VAL A 112 -9.99 7.81 -4.46
CA VAL A 112 -10.09 8.80 -5.54
C VAL A 112 -10.03 8.15 -6.93
N LEU A 113 -9.09 7.23 -7.13
CA LEU A 113 -8.89 6.53 -8.41
C LEU A 113 -10.06 5.59 -8.75
N SER A 114 -10.82 5.17 -7.74
CA SER A 114 -12.06 4.41 -7.87
C SER A 114 -13.30 5.30 -8.01
N HIS A 115 -13.13 6.62 -8.10
CA HIS A 115 -14.22 7.61 -8.23
C HIS A 115 -15.23 7.61 -7.07
N LEU A 116 -14.84 7.15 -5.89
CA LEU A 116 -15.69 7.17 -4.69
C LEU A 116 -15.66 8.53 -3.98
N GLU A 117 -14.60 9.30 -4.18
CA GLU A 117 -14.45 10.68 -3.71
C GLU A 117 -13.60 11.45 -4.75
N ALA A 118 -13.87 12.74 -4.95
CA ALA A 118 -13.15 13.55 -5.92
C ALA A 118 -11.95 14.29 -5.30
N SER A 119 -12.02 14.58 -4.00
CA SER A 119 -10.94 15.28 -3.27
C SER A 119 -10.08 14.30 -2.48
N ILE A 120 -8.77 14.35 -2.72
CA ILE A 120 -7.81 13.56 -1.95
C ILE A 120 -7.81 13.95 -0.47
N GLU A 121 -8.04 15.23 -0.16
CA GLU A 121 -8.16 15.72 1.21
C GLU A 121 -9.37 15.11 1.92
N LYS A 122 -10.53 15.07 1.25
CA LYS A 122 -11.73 14.42 1.78
C LYS A 122 -11.54 12.91 1.94
N ALA A 123 -10.92 12.26 0.96
CA ALA A 123 -10.62 10.83 1.03
C ALA A 123 -9.70 10.51 2.22
N ARG A 124 -8.63 11.29 2.44
CA ARG A 124 -7.77 11.16 3.63
C ARG A 124 -8.56 11.32 4.92
N ALA A 125 -9.40 12.36 5.01
CA ALA A 125 -10.22 12.60 6.20
C ALA A 125 -11.20 11.45 6.48
N GLN A 126 -11.82 10.87 5.45
CA GLN A 126 -12.68 9.69 5.58
C GLN A 126 -11.91 8.47 6.09
N ILE A 127 -10.73 8.17 5.52
CA ILE A 127 -9.89 7.06 5.98
C ILE A 127 -9.45 7.27 7.44
N GLN A 128 -9.08 8.49 7.83
CA GLN A 128 -8.75 8.84 9.20
C GLN A 128 -9.94 8.64 10.15
N GLN A 129 -11.15 8.99 9.75
CA GLN A 129 -12.37 8.73 10.54
C GLN A 129 -12.66 7.22 10.69
N VAL A 130 -12.47 6.44 9.63
CA VAL A 130 -12.63 4.97 9.65
C VAL A 130 -11.57 4.31 10.56
N HIS A 131 -10.35 4.83 10.56
CA HIS A 131 -9.29 4.41 11.48
C HIS A 131 -9.66 4.77 12.93
N ALA A 132 -9.97 6.04 13.21
CA ALA A 132 -10.27 6.52 14.55
C ALA A 132 -11.52 5.90 15.18
N SER A 133 -12.51 5.50 14.38
CA SER A 133 -13.73 4.82 14.85
C SER A 133 -13.52 3.34 15.18
N GLY A 134 -12.36 2.75 14.88
CA GLY A 134 -12.11 1.31 15.03
C GLY A 134 -12.74 0.45 13.92
N ALA A 135 -13.43 1.05 12.95
CA ALA A 135 -14.04 0.33 11.84
C ALA A 135 -13.00 -0.40 10.97
N ALA A 136 -11.80 0.19 10.80
CA ALA A 136 -10.68 -0.47 10.12
C ALA A 136 -10.25 -1.76 10.82
N LEU A 137 -10.12 -1.74 12.15
CA LEU A 137 -9.76 -2.91 12.95
C LEU A 137 -10.84 -3.99 12.88
N GLU A 138 -12.12 -3.60 12.92
CA GLU A 138 -13.22 -4.55 12.79
C GLU A 138 -13.26 -5.22 11.41
N CYS A 139 -12.97 -4.47 10.34
CA CYS A 139 -12.81 -5.03 9.01
C CYS A 139 -11.66 -6.06 8.96
N PHE A 140 -10.52 -5.72 9.56
CA PHE A 140 -9.38 -6.63 9.66
C PHE A 140 -9.73 -7.90 10.45
N ARG A 141 -10.43 -7.78 11.59
CA ARG A 141 -10.93 -8.90 12.39
C ARG A 141 -11.80 -9.86 11.59
N LYS A 142 -12.74 -9.33 10.80
CA LYS A 142 -13.59 -10.13 9.90
C LYS A 142 -12.77 -10.85 8.83
N ASN A 143 -11.78 -10.17 8.25
CA ASN A 143 -10.89 -10.77 7.25
C ASN A 143 -10.08 -11.94 7.82
N VAL A 144 -9.54 -11.80 9.03
CA VAL A 144 -8.81 -12.88 9.73
C VAL A 144 -9.73 -14.09 9.94
N GLY A 145 -10.95 -13.87 10.46
CA GLY A 145 -11.91 -14.94 10.69
C GLY A 145 -12.36 -15.63 9.39
N ALA A 146 -12.56 -14.86 8.31
CA ALA A 146 -12.97 -15.40 7.01
C ALA A 146 -11.92 -16.34 6.37
N GLN A 147 -10.65 -16.17 6.74
CA GLN A 147 -9.54 -17.02 6.28
C GLN A 147 -9.16 -18.12 7.29
N GLY A 148 -9.97 -18.32 8.35
CA GLY A 148 -9.75 -19.38 9.35
C GLY A 148 -8.73 -19.04 10.45
N GLY A 149 -8.32 -17.78 10.56
CA GLY A 149 -7.47 -17.32 11.68
C GLY A 149 -8.28 -17.06 12.96
N ASP A 150 -7.58 -16.82 14.09
CA ASP A 150 -8.21 -16.44 15.36
C ASP A 150 -8.49 -14.93 15.40
N PRO A 151 -9.76 -14.47 15.30
CA PRO A 151 -10.09 -13.05 15.29
C PRO A 151 -9.84 -12.35 16.64
N ARG A 152 -9.62 -13.09 17.73
CA ARG A 152 -9.37 -12.53 19.08
C ARG A 152 -8.00 -11.88 19.21
N VAL A 153 -7.11 -12.06 18.23
CA VAL A 153 -5.82 -11.36 18.18
C VAL A 153 -5.98 -9.87 17.87
N CYS A 154 -7.09 -9.50 17.21
CA CYS A 154 -7.42 -8.13 16.79
C CYS A 154 -8.04 -7.34 17.92
#